data_AF-A0AAJ0RRP0-F1
#
_entry.id   AF-A0AAJ0RRP0-F1
#
_cell.length_a   1.000
_cell.length_b   1.000
_cell.length_c   1.000
_cell.angle_alpha   90.00
_cell.angle_beta   90.00
_cell.angle_gamma   90.00
#
_symmetry.space_group_name_H-M   'P 1'
#
loop_
_entity.id
_entity.type
_entity.pdbx_description
1 polymer ?
#
loop_
_entity_poly.entity_id
_entity_poly.type
_entity_poly.pdbx_seq_one_letter_code
_entity_poly.pdbx_strand_id
1 'polypeptide(L)'
;KLARALESHVREYDVDIMNLQRAAALIPASAEGGLHEIKLENGGLLKAKTLILATGARWREMNVPGEQQYRGRGVAYCPHCDGPLFKGKRVAVIGGGNSGVEAAIDLAGIVAQVTLIEFDSQLRADAVLQKKLHSLPNVTVITSALTSEVIGDGQKVTGLTYKDRNSSE
;
A
#
# COMPACT_ATOMS: atom_id res chain seq x y z
N LYS A 1 3.75 20.22 3.58
CA LYS A 1 4.76 20.88 4.46
C LYS A 1 6.06 20.08 4.50
N LEU A 2 6.04 18.77 4.81
CA LEU A 2 7.25 17.92 4.83
C LEU A 2 8.02 17.88 3.50
N ALA A 3 7.37 17.57 2.37
CA ALA A 3 8.04 17.48 1.07
C ALA A 3 8.79 18.77 0.67
N ARG A 4 8.18 19.93 0.93
CA ARG A 4 8.82 21.23 0.67
C ARG A 4 10.05 21.46 1.56
N ALA A 5 9.97 21.07 2.83
CA ALA A 5 11.11 21.20 3.74
C ALA A 5 12.29 20.30 3.30
N LEU A 6 12.01 19.08 2.83
CA LEU A 6 13.03 18.20 2.26
C LEU A 6 13.68 18.82 1.02
N GLU A 7 12.87 19.34 0.09
CA GLU A 7 13.38 20.01 -1.10
C GLU A 7 14.23 21.25 -0.75
N SER A 8 13.76 22.08 0.18
CA SER A 8 14.52 23.26 0.66
C SER A 8 15.89 22.86 1.21
N HIS A 9 15.95 21.81 2.04
CA HIS A 9 17.22 21.35 2.60
C HIS A 9 18.18 20.82 1.53
N VAL A 10 17.69 20.08 0.52
CA VAL A 10 18.55 19.61 -0.58
C VAL A 10 19.12 20.78 -1.39
N ARG A 11 18.32 21.84 -1.58
CA ARG A 11 18.73 23.05 -2.33
C ARG A 11 19.79 23.91 -1.61
N GLU A 12 20.10 23.64 -0.35
CA GLU A 12 21.21 24.29 0.35
C GLU A 12 22.58 23.75 -0.10
N TYR A 13 22.60 22.64 -0.85
CA TYR A 13 23.80 22.00 -1.36
C TYR A 13 23.85 22.05 -2.90
N ASP A 14 25.05 21.84 -3.45
CA ASP A 14 25.29 21.74 -4.89
C ASP A 14 24.81 20.39 -5.44
N VAL A 15 23.49 20.21 -5.47
CA VAL A 15 22.82 19.02 -5.99
C VAL A 15 22.00 19.43 -7.21
N ASP A 16 22.29 18.81 -8.36
CA ASP A 16 21.48 18.99 -9.56
C ASP A 16 20.16 18.21 -9.43
N ILE A 17 19.04 18.94 -9.36
CA ILE A 17 17.70 18.39 -9.18
C ILE A 17 16.97 18.36 -10.52
N MET A 18 16.89 17.18 -11.12
CA MET A 18 16.18 16.94 -12.38
C MET A 18 14.75 16.41 -12.15
N ASN A 19 13.79 17.32 -12.02
CA ASN A 19 12.38 16.97 -11.84
C ASN A 19 11.69 16.53 -13.15
N LEU A 20 10.54 15.86 -13.01
CA LEU A 20 9.69 15.40 -14.12
C LEU A 20 10.41 14.46 -15.11
N GLN A 21 11.43 13.74 -14.64
CA GLN A 21 12.14 12.71 -15.40
C GLN A 21 11.72 11.31 -14.93
N ARG A 22 11.63 10.37 -15.86
CA ARG A 22 11.41 8.95 -15.56
C ARG A 22 12.53 8.11 -16.15
N ALA A 23 13.22 7.37 -15.30
CA ALA A 23 14.20 6.38 -15.73
C ALA A 23 13.48 5.18 -16.36
N ALA A 24 13.86 4.84 -17.59
CA ALA A 24 13.33 3.73 -18.36
C ALA A 24 14.22 2.48 -18.27
N ALA A 25 15.54 2.66 -18.21
CA ALA A 25 16.48 1.56 -18.11
C ALA A 25 17.77 1.96 -17.41
N LEU A 26 18.35 1.00 -16.68
CA LEU A 26 19.73 1.02 -16.20
C LEU A 26 20.58 0.16 -17.13
N ILE A 27 21.66 0.72 -17.64
CA ILE A 27 22.71 0.02 -18.38
C ILE A 27 23.95 -0.01 -17.47
N PRO A 28 24.32 -1.17 -16.90
CA PRO A 28 25.51 -1.29 -16.06
C PRO A 28 26.79 -0.98 -16.84
N ALA A 29 27.81 -0.45 -16.15
CA ALA A 29 29.14 -0.30 -16.72
C ALA A 29 29.67 -1.67 -17.19
N SER A 30 30.34 -1.69 -18.36
CA SER A 30 30.90 -2.92 -18.94
C SER A 30 32.21 -3.38 -18.29
N ALA A 31 32.83 -2.52 -17.49
CA ALA A 31 34.05 -2.80 -16.75
C ALA A 31 34.05 -2.07 -15.40
N GLU A 32 34.83 -2.59 -14.45
CA GLU A 32 35.07 -1.94 -13.17
C GLU A 32 35.67 -0.54 -13.36
N GLY A 33 35.17 0.44 -12.59
CA GLY A 33 35.54 1.85 -12.75
C GLY A 33 34.88 2.57 -13.93
N GLY A 34 34.07 1.86 -14.74
CA GLY A 34 33.27 2.46 -15.81
C GLY A 34 32.06 3.26 -15.30
N LEU A 35 31.33 3.88 -16.24
CA LEU A 35 30.11 4.63 -15.93
C LEU A 35 28.87 3.78 -16.20
N HIS A 36 27.96 3.74 -15.23
CA HIS A 36 26.61 3.27 -15.45
C HIS A 36 25.82 4.32 -16.21
N GLU A 37 24.85 3.88 -17.03
CA GLU A 37 23.97 4.78 -17.77
C GLU A 37 22.51 4.61 -17.35
N ILE A 38 21.80 5.73 -17.24
CA ILE A 38 20.36 5.78 -17.02
C ILE A 38 19.72 6.37 -18.27
N LYS A 39 18.95 5.55 -18.97
CA LYS A 39 18.11 6.01 -20.09
C LYS A 39 16.82 6.59 -19.52
N LEU A 40 16.49 7.80 -19.91
CA LEU A 40 15.23 8.47 -19.55
C LEU A 40 14.16 8.21 -20.63
N GLU A 41 12.89 8.23 -20.24
CA GLU A 41 11.76 8.03 -21.18
C GLU A 41 11.73 9.09 -22.30
N ASN A 42 12.22 10.30 -22.04
CA ASN A 42 12.33 11.36 -23.04
C ASN A 42 13.52 11.21 -24.00
N GLY A 43 14.26 10.11 -23.93
CA GLY A 43 15.44 9.84 -24.75
C GLY A 43 16.76 10.40 -24.18
N GLY A 44 16.72 11.13 -23.07
CA GLY A 44 17.93 11.58 -22.37
C GLY A 44 18.76 10.42 -21.82
N LEU A 45 20.06 10.64 -21.69
CA LEU A 45 21.01 9.66 -21.15
C LEU A 45 21.89 10.32 -20.10
N LEU A 46 21.85 9.80 -18.87
CA LEU A 46 22.72 10.24 -17.78
C LEU A 46 23.78 9.18 -17.52
N LYS A 47 24.99 9.61 -17.13
CA LYS A 47 26.11 8.72 -16.80
C LYS A 47 26.59 8.99 -15.39
N ALA A 48 26.86 7.95 -14.62
CA ALA A 48 27.33 8.07 -13.24
C ALA A 48 28.28 6.92 -12.87
N LYS A 49 29.28 7.21 -12.01
CA LYS A 49 30.16 6.18 -11.44
C LYS A 49 29.43 5.27 -10.45
N THR A 50 28.40 5.80 -9.80
CA THR A 50 27.63 5.10 -8.76
C THR A 50 26.18 5.52 -8.85
N LEU A 51 25.28 4.60 -8.56
CA LEU A 51 23.83 4.82 -8.59
C LEU A 51 23.21 4.43 -7.25
N ILE A 52 22.28 5.25 -6.78
CA ILE A 52 21.42 4.96 -5.63
C ILE A 52 19.99 4.86 -6.15
N LEU A 53 19.36 3.69 -6.02
CA LEU A 53 17.97 3.48 -6.45
C LEU A 53 17.02 3.73 -5.28
N ALA A 54 16.26 4.82 -5.35
CA ALA A 54 15.30 5.24 -4.34
C ALA A 54 13.90 5.51 -4.93
N THR A 55 13.45 4.67 -5.88
CA THR A 55 12.22 4.88 -6.67
C THR A 55 10.92 4.59 -5.92
N GLY A 56 11.01 4.17 -4.66
CA GLY A 56 9.86 3.82 -3.83
C GLY A 56 9.10 2.60 -4.32
N ALA A 57 7.86 2.47 -3.84
CA ALA A 57 6.92 1.40 -4.18
C ALA A 57 5.52 1.99 -4.41
N ARG A 58 4.64 1.20 -5.03
CA ARG A 58 3.23 1.53 -5.18
C ARG A 58 2.38 0.51 -4.45
N TRP A 59 1.44 0.97 -3.65
CA TRP A 59 0.40 0.11 -3.09
C TRP A 59 -0.45 -0.46 -4.22
N ARG A 60 -0.81 -1.73 -4.10
CA ARG A 60 -1.77 -2.35 -5.01
C ARG A 60 -3.16 -1.85 -4.62
N GLU A 61 -3.88 -1.33 -5.60
CA GLU A 61 -5.25 -0.85 -5.45
C GLU A 61 -6.23 -2.00 -5.75
N MET A 62 -7.41 -1.95 -5.13
CA MET A 62 -8.48 -2.91 -5.39
C MET A 62 -9.09 -2.73 -6.78
N ASN A 63 -9.03 -1.51 -7.32
CA ASN A 63 -9.64 -1.08 -8.58
C ASN A 63 -11.16 -1.25 -8.60
N VAL A 64 -11.82 -0.85 -7.51
CA VAL A 64 -13.27 -0.92 -7.36
C VAL A 64 -13.91 0.48 -7.32
N PRO A 65 -15.18 0.63 -7.71
CA PRO A 65 -15.93 1.86 -7.50
C PRO A 65 -15.82 2.35 -6.05
N GLY A 66 -15.69 3.67 -5.88
CA GLY A 66 -15.55 4.32 -4.59
C GLY A 66 -14.13 4.35 -4.00
N GLU A 67 -13.21 3.46 -4.40
CA GLU A 67 -11.86 3.39 -3.80
C GLU A 67 -11.10 4.72 -3.91
N GLN A 68 -11.01 5.27 -5.13
CA GLN A 68 -10.32 6.55 -5.37
C GLN A 68 -11.05 7.73 -4.73
N GLN A 69 -12.39 7.72 -4.73
CA GLN A 69 -13.22 8.77 -4.13
C GLN A 69 -13.00 8.87 -2.61
N TYR A 70 -12.84 7.73 -1.94
CA TYR A 70 -12.69 7.66 -0.49
C TYR A 70 -11.24 7.48 -0.02
N ARG A 71 -10.26 7.62 -0.92
CA ARG A 71 -8.83 7.63 -0.59
C ARG A 71 -8.52 8.78 0.37
N GLY A 72 -7.95 8.46 1.53
CA GLY A 72 -7.70 9.43 2.60
C GLY A 72 -8.95 9.90 3.33
N ARG A 73 -10.12 9.31 3.04
CA ARG A 73 -11.42 9.58 3.67
C ARG A 73 -12.05 8.30 4.25
N GLY A 74 -11.22 7.33 4.59
CA GLY A 74 -11.60 6.03 5.13
C GLY A 74 -10.93 4.86 4.41
N VAL A 75 -10.56 5.02 3.14
CA VAL A 75 -9.65 4.09 2.46
C VAL A 75 -8.21 4.50 2.77
N ALA A 76 -7.47 3.57 3.40
CA ALA A 76 -6.10 3.74 3.85
C ALA A 76 -5.27 2.52 3.46
N TYR A 77 -3.97 2.73 3.23
CA TYR A 77 -3.04 1.67 2.81
C TYR A 77 -1.99 1.31 3.88
N CYS A 78 -1.82 2.16 4.89
CA CYS A 78 -0.79 2.00 5.93
C CYS A 78 -1.46 1.89 7.31
N PRO A 79 -1.55 0.68 7.90
CA PRO A 79 -2.18 0.50 9.22
C PRO A 79 -1.44 1.28 10.32
N HIS A 80 -0.11 1.38 10.23
CA HIS A 80 0.71 2.11 11.21
C HIS A 80 0.46 3.62 11.17
N CYS A 81 0.17 4.16 9.99
CA CYS A 81 0.00 5.59 9.76
C CYS A 81 -1.40 6.03 10.21
N ASP A 82 -2.43 5.28 9.80
CA ASP A 82 -3.82 5.71 9.93
C ASP A 82 -4.57 4.98 11.06
N GLY A 83 -4.09 3.82 11.52
CA GLY A 83 -4.76 2.97 12.52
C GLY A 83 -5.25 3.72 13.78
N PRO A 84 -4.44 4.59 14.40
CA PRO A 84 -4.88 5.39 15.56
C PRO A 84 -6.13 6.26 15.31
N LEU A 85 -6.37 6.68 14.06
CA LEU A 85 -7.52 7.51 13.70
C LEU A 85 -8.85 6.72 13.71
N PHE A 86 -8.78 5.38 13.68
CA PHE A 86 -9.95 4.49 13.66
C PHE A 86 -10.28 3.90 15.04
N LYS A 87 -9.75 4.47 16.13
CA LYS A 87 -10.03 4.00 17.50
C LYS A 87 -11.55 3.87 17.75
N GLY A 88 -11.96 2.68 18.20
CA GLY A 88 -13.37 2.37 18.47
C GLY A 88 -14.28 2.29 17.24
N LYS A 89 -13.73 2.34 16.01
CA LYS A 89 -14.49 2.15 14.76
C LYS A 89 -14.44 0.69 14.31
N ARG A 90 -15.29 0.35 13.34
CA ARG A 90 -15.24 -0.94 12.62
C ARG A 90 -14.41 -0.72 11.36
N VAL A 91 -13.46 -1.61 11.10
CA VAL A 91 -12.57 -1.52 9.94
C VAL A 91 -12.54 -2.82 9.16
N ALA A 92 -12.24 -2.73 7.88
CA ALA A 92 -11.96 -3.90 7.06
C ALA A 92 -10.50 -3.88 6.59
N VAL A 93 -9.87 -5.05 6.55
CA VAL A 93 -8.53 -5.26 5.99
C VAL A 93 -8.66 -6.13 4.76
N ILE A 94 -8.11 -5.70 3.64
CA ILE A 94 -8.24 -6.39 2.35
C ILE A 94 -6.93 -7.10 2.04
N GLY A 95 -7.00 -8.41 1.91
CA GLY A 95 -5.86 -9.31 1.68
C GLY A 95 -5.44 -10.09 2.93
N GLY A 96 -5.10 -11.35 2.72
CA GLY A 96 -4.82 -12.38 3.71
C GLY A 96 -3.43 -13.00 3.57
N GLY A 97 -2.50 -12.30 2.92
CA GLY A 97 -1.06 -12.54 3.07
C GLY A 97 -0.52 -11.96 4.39
N ASN A 98 0.77 -12.15 4.67
CA ASN A 98 1.42 -11.67 5.91
C ASN A 98 1.07 -10.21 6.25
N SER A 99 1.28 -9.28 5.30
CA SER A 99 1.01 -7.86 5.54
C SER A 99 -0.45 -7.56 5.93
N GLY A 100 -1.42 -8.25 5.36
CA GLY A 100 -2.83 -8.05 5.69
C GLY A 100 -3.22 -8.68 7.03
N VAL A 101 -2.71 -9.87 7.32
CA VAL A 101 -2.95 -10.54 8.59
C VAL A 101 -2.29 -9.80 9.77
N GLU A 102 -1.04 -9.36 9.61
CA GLU A 102 -0.35 -8.51 10.60
C GLU A 102 -1.11 -7.20 10.82
N ALA A 103 -1.53 -6.52 9.74
CA ALA A 103 -2.33 -5.31 9.84
C ALA A 103 -3.65 -5.52 10.61
N ALA A 104 -4.33 -6.66 10.39
CA ALA A 104 -5.55 -7.00 11.12
C ALA A 104 -5.28 -7.27 12.61
N ILE A 105 -4.17 -7.94 12.95
CA ILE A 105 -3.75 -8.16 14.34
C ILE A 105 -3.44 -6.84 15.03
N ASP A 106 -2.69 -5.95 14.38
CA ASP A 106 -2.33 -4.64 14.93
C ASP A 106 -3.56 -3.77 15.16
N LEU A 107 -4.45 -3.68 14.16
CA LEU A 107 -5.67 -2.88 14.25
C LEU A 107 -6.63 -3.43 15.31
N ALA A 108 -6.68 -4.75 15.51
CA ALA A 108 -7.55 -5.38 16.52
C ALA A 108 -7.27 -4.89 17.95
N GLY A 109 -6.06 -4.39 18.24
CA GLY A 109 -5.73 -3.76 19.52
C GLY A 109 -6.25 -2.32 19.71
N ILE A 110 -6.72 -1.68 18.65
CA ILE A 110 -7.08 -0.25 18.61
C ILE A 110 -8.56 -0.03 18.29
N VAL A 111 -9.11 -0.83 17.37
CA VAL A 111 -10.43 -0.65 16.77
C VAL A 111 -11.49 -1.52 17.46
N ALA A 112 -12.77 -1.24 17.22
CA ALA A 112 -13.86 -2.00 17.82
C ALA A 112 -14.02 -3.39 17.19
N GLN A 113 -13.88 -3.51 15.87
CA GLN A 113 -13.90 -4.78 15.15
C GLN A 113 -13.10 -4.68 13.86
N VAL A 114 -12.39 -5.76 13.52
CA VAL A 114 -11.73 -5.95 12.23
C VAL A 114 -12.45 -7.04 11.44
N THR A 115 -12.74 -6.77 10.17
CA THR A 115 -13.13 -7.81 9.20
C THR A 115 -12.01 -7.95 8.17
N LEU A 116 -11.31 -9.08 8.16
CA LEU A 116 -10.34 -9.40 7.13
C LEU A 116 -11.05 -10.08 5.96
N ILE A 117 -10.86 -9.54 4.75
CA ILE A 117 -11.45 -10.03 3.50
C ILE A 117 -10.31 -10.58 2.65
N GLU A 118 -10.33 -11.89 2.41
CA GLU A 118 -9.37 -12.58 1.55
C GLU A 118 -10.05 -13.04 0.26
N PHE A 119 -9.41 -12.73 -0.86
CA PHE A 119 -9.90 -13.09 -2.19
C PHE A 119 -9.88 -14.60 -2.41
N ASP A 120 -8.81 -15.29 -2.01
CA ASP A 120 -8.63 -16.72 -2.13
C ASP A 120 -9.48 -17.49 -1.10
N SER A 121 -9.62 -18.80 -1.32
CA SER A 121 -10.34 -19.72 -0.42
C SER A 121 -9.66 -19.94 0.93
N GLN A 122 -8.41 -19.46 1.09
CA GLN A 122 -7.61 -19.61 2.29
C GLN A 122 -6.66 -18.43 2.47
N LEU A 123 -6.26 -18.17 3.72
CA LEU A 123 -5.21 -17.20 4.02
C LEU A 123 -3.84 -17.74 3.56
N ARG A 124 -3.00 -16.85 3.03
CA ARG A 124 -1.63 -17.16 2.59
C ARG A 124 -0.57 -16.76 3.61
N ALA A 125 -0.98 -16.13 4.71
CA ALA A 125 -0.06 -15.72 5.76
C ALA A 125 0.56 -16.92 6.50
N ASP A 126 1.66 -16.69 7.21
CA ASP A 126 2.30 -17.72 8.01
C ASP A 126 1.34 -18.29 9.07
N ALA A 127 1.41 -19.60 9.31
CA ALA A 127 0.48 -20.32 10.19
C ALA A 127 0.42 -19.74 11.62
N VAL A 128 1.55 -19.19 12.12
CA VAL A 128 1.60 -18.53 13.43
C VAL A 128 0.76 -17.26 13.46
N LEU A 129 0.76 -16.48 12.38
CA LEU A 129 -0.02 -15.27 12.22
C LEU A 129 -1.51 -15.61 12.09
N GLN A 130 -1.85 -16.63 11.28
CA GLN A 130 -3.24 -17.10 11.18
C GLN A 130 -3.78 -17.57 12.54
N LYS A 131 -3.00 -18.37 13.28
CA LYS A 131 -3.38 -18.81 14.64
C LYS A 131 -3.60 -17.63 15.58
N LYS A 132 -2.73 -16.62 15.53
CA LYS A 132 -2.88 -15.41 16.33
C LYS A 132 -4.14 -14.64 15.93
N LEU A 133 -4.36 -14.43 14.63
CA LEU A 133 -5.54 -13.74 14.10
C LEU A 133 -6.84 -14.39 14.58
N HIS A 134 -6.95 -15.72 14.46
CA HIS A 134 -8.14 -16.46 14.88
C HIS A 134 -8.34 -16.52 16.40
N SER A 135 -7.32 -16.18 17.20
CA SER A 135 -7.46 -16.08 18.66
C SER A 135 -8.10 -14.76 19.13
N LEU A 136 -8.22 -13.76 18.24
CA LEU A 136 -8.70 -12.43 18.60
C LEU A 136 -10.24 -12.37 18.56
N PRO A 137 -10.90 -11.94 19.65
CA PRO A 137 -12.36 -12.02 19.77
C PRO A 137 -13.11 -10.99 18.92
N ASN A 138 -12.43 -9.94 18.47
CA ASN A 138 -12.99 -8.84 17.67
C ASN A 138 -12.56 -8.90 16.21
N VAL A 139 -12.12 -10.07 15.73
CA VAL A 139 -11.72 -10.28 14.33
C VAL A 139 -12.66 -11.27 13.67
N THR A 140 -13.11 -10.94 12.46
CA THR A 140 -13.84 -11.85 11.57
C THR A 140 -13.04 -12.03 10.29
N VAL A 141 -12.89 -13.27 9.83
CA VAL A 141 -12.20 -13.59 8.57
C VAL A 141 -13.23 -14.09 7.57
N ILE A 142 -13.21 -13.51 6.37
CA ILE A 142 -14.05 -13.91 5.24
C ILE A 142 -13.11 -14.27 4.09
N THR A 143 -13.11 -15.53 3.70
CA THR A 143 -12.37 -16.05 2.53
C THR A 143 -13.29 -16.13 1.32
N SER A 144 -12.72 -16.38 0.14
CA SER A 144 -13.43 -16.40 -1.13
C SER A 144 -14.22 -15.10 -1.38
N ALA A 145 -13.75 -13.96 -0.89
CA ALA A 145 -14.50 -12.70 -0.95
C ALA A 145 -13.80 -11.66 -1.82
N LEU A 146 -14.48 -11.21 -2.87
CA LEU A 146 -14.02 -10.13 -3.73
C LEU A 146 -14.75 -8.84 -3.37
N THR A 147 -14.05 -7.87 -2.78
CA THR A 147 -14.59 -6.51 -2.60
C THR A 147 -15.05 -5.97 -3.96
N SER A 148 -16.27 -5.45 -4.02
CA SER A 148 -16.91 -4.97 -5.25
C SER A 148 -17.10 -3.46 -5.29
N GLU A 149 -17.26 -2.80 -4.14
CA GLU A 149 -17.43 -1.34 -4.05
C GLU A 149 -17.13 -0.84 -2.64
N VAL A 150 -16.57 0.37 -2.56
CA VAL A 150 -16.45 1.14 -1.32
C VAL A 150 -17.60 2.15 -1.25
N ILE A 151 -18.39 2.08 -0.19
CA ILE A 151 -19.58 2.91 0.01
C ILE A 151 -19.27 4.02 1.03
N GLY A 152 -19.81 5.21 0.80
CA GLY A 152 -19.71 6.31 1.74
C GLY A 152 -20.83 7.33 1.61
N ASP A 153 -20.82 8.32 2.49
CA ASP A 153 -21.81 9.39 2.59
C ASP A 153 -21.44 10.64 1.76
N GLY A 154 -20.47 10.52 0.84
CA GLY A 154 -19.87 11.62 0.10
C GLY A 154 -18.71 12.32 0.82
N GLN A 155 -18.59 12.18 2.14
CA GLN A 155 -17.48 12.72 2.92
C GLN A 155 -16.51 11.65 3.41
N LYS A 156 -17.02 10.48 3.80
CA LYS A 156 -16.21 9.38 4.35
C LYS A 156 -16.81 8.01 4.04
N VAL A 157 -15.99 6.97 4.19
CA VAL A 157 -16.43 5.58 4.10
C VAL A 157 -17.45 5.27 5.19
N THR A 158 -18.53 4.60 4.80
CA THR A 158 -19.55 4.05 5.70
C THR A 158 -19.64 2.53 5.61
N GLY A 159 -19.11 1.93 4.54
CA GLY A 159 -19.07 0.49 4.37
C GLY A 159 -18.39 0.06 3.07
N LEU A 160 -18.51 -1.24 2.77
CA LEU A 160 -18.10 -1.83 1.51
C LEU A 160 -19.07 -2.94 1.14
N THR A 161 -19.15 -3.29 -0.13
CA THR A 161 -19.77 -4.52 -0.60
C THR A 161 -18.70 -5.50 -1.07
N TYR A 162 -18.99 -6.79 -0.97
CA TYR A 162 -18.18 -7.84 -1.54
C TYR A 162 -19.08 -8.91 -2.15
N LYS A 163 -18.53 -9.67 -3.08
CA LYS A 163 -19.14 -10.87 -3.65
C LYS A 163 -18.46 -12.09 -3.07
N ASP A 164 -19.25 -13.05 -2.60
CA ASP A 164 -18.73 -14.38 -2.29
C ASP A 164 -18.48 -15.10 -3.62
N ARG A 165 -17.28 -15.64 -3.78
CA ARG A 165 -16.82 -16.30 -5.01
C ARG A 165 -17.23 -17.77 -5.05
N ASN A 166 -17.74 -18.32 -3.95
CA ASN A 166 -18.28 -19.68 -3.87
C ASN A 166 -19.77 -19.73 -4.21
N SER A 167 -20.50 -18.60 -4.07
CA SER A 167 -21.88 -18.47 -4.51
C SER A 167 -21.98 -17.68 -5.82
N SER A 168 -23.01 -17.96 -6.60
CA SER A 168 -23.34 -17.18 -7.81
C SER A 168 -24.07 -15.86 -7.51
N GLU A 169 -23.99 -15.37 -6.26
CA GLU A 169 -24.64 -14.16 -5.75
C GLU A 169 -23.60 -13.13 -5.28
#